data_AF-R7K3W5-F1
#
_entry.id   AF-R7K3W5-F1
#
_cell.length_a   1.000
_cell.length_b   1.000
_cell.length_c   1.000
_cell.angle_alpha   90.00
_cell.angle_beta   90.00
_cell.angle_gamma   90.00
#
_symmetry.space_group_name_H-M   'P 1'
#
loop_
_entity.id
_entity.type
_entity.pdbx_description
1 polymer ?
#
loop_
_entity_poly.entity_id
_entity_poly.type
_entity_poly.pdbx_seq_one_letter_code
_entity_poly.pdbx_strand_id
1 'polypeptide(L)'
;MQKMYADLYGDIKHKNELGYMLSDSYDLVQEGALYLCEHYGKHLNDVIGCSKKGKPITVEIACIRKMMKLINRKTSDYYRTVSLDALTPVSEPSYEIKEEVAQDYTLYEKIVSSLNLTENMRIALECRQNGLSYPEIGRVLSRAQATVYEYFIKMRQRYMAIYG
;
A
#
# COMPACT_ATOMS: atom_id res chain seq x y z
N MET A 1 4.16 28.79 1.89
CA MET A 1 5.30 29.73 1.73
C MET A 1 5.46 30.65 2.94
N GLN A 2 4.49 31.50 3.29
CA GLN A 2 4.62 32.40 4.47
C GLN A 2 4.91 31.67 5.79
N LYS A 3 4.25 30.53 6.05
CA LYS A 3 4.50 29.72 7.26
C LYS A 3 5.94 29.21 7.34
N MET A 4 6.45 28.57 6.27
CA MET A 4 7.83 28.05 6.25
C MET A 4 8.89 29.14 6.44
N TYR A 5 8.66 30.34 5.91
CA TYR A 5 9.56 31.47 6.14
C TYR A 5 9.55 31.93 7.60
N ALA A 6 8.36 32.02 8.21
CA ALA A 6 8.22 32.37 9.62
C ALA A 6 8.86 31.31 10.54
N ASP A 7 8.63 30.02 10.23
CA ASP A 7 9.20 28.89 10.95
C ASP A 7 10.74 28.92 10.88
N LEU A 8 11.31 29.08 9.67
CA LEU A 8 12.77 29.20 9.50
C LEU A 8 13.35 30.40 10.24
N TYR A 9 12.66 31.54 10.23
CA TYR A 9 13.10 32.71 10.97
C TYR A 9 13.11 32.45 12.48
N GLY A 10 12.11 31.74 12.99
CA GLY A 10 12.09 31.22 14.36
C GLY A 10 13.27 30.29 14.63
N ASP A 11 13.50 29.32 13.75
CA ASP A 11 14.59 28.36 13.87
C ASP A 11 15.95 29.04 13.96
N ILE A 12 16.22 30.02 13.09
CA ILE A 12 17.49 30.75 13.07
C ILE A 12 17.72 31.52 14.37
N LYS A 13 16.67 32.09 14.97
CA LYS A 13 16.75 32.84 16.22
C LYS A 13 17.09 31.96 17.41
N HIS A 14 16.44 30.79 17.49
CA HIS A 14 16.53 29.91 18.66
C HIS A 14 17.52 28.74 18.42
N LYS A 15 18.29 28.75 17.33
CA LYS A 15 19.19 27.64 16.92
C LYS A 15 20.23 27.23 17.97
N ASN A 16 20.58 28.12 18.90
CA ASN A 16 21.57 27.88 19.94
C ASN A 16 20.93 27.54 21.30
N GLU A 17 19.61 27.50 21.37
CA GLU A 17 18.87 27.21 22.61
C GLU A 17 18.78 25.70 22.82
N LEU A 18 19.22 25.26 24.00
CA LEU A 18 19.18 23.85 24.37
C LEU A 18 17.72 23.38 24.46
N GLY A 19 17.39 22.31 23.73
CA GLY A 19 16.05 21.73 23.71
C GLY A 19 15.07 22.37 22.73
N TYR A 20 15.49 23.40 21.97
CA TYR A 20 14.67 23.92 20.88
C TYR A 20 14.61 22.91 19.72
N MET A 21 13.40 22.53 19.33
CA MET A 21 13.18 21.64 18.18
C MET A 21 13.06 22.47 16.91
N LEU A 22 14.04 22.31 16.01
CA LEU A 22 14.03 22.96 14.70
C LEU A 22 12.89 22.43 13.84
N SER A 23 12.24 23.31 13.11
CA SER A 23 11.21 22.93 12.15
C SER A 23 11.81 22.29 10.90
N ASP A 24 10.98 21.55 10.17
CA ASP A 24 11.31 21.05 8.82
C ASP A 24 11.74 22.15 7.83
N SER A 25 11.47 23.43 8.12
CA SER A 25 11.93 24.54 7.28
C SER A 25 13.45 24.71 7.39
N TYR A 26 14.03 24.41 8.55
CA TYR A 26 15.48 24.35 8.74
C TYR A 26 16.10 23.16 7.99
N ASP A 27 15.46 21.99 8.03
CA ASP A 27 15.91 20.81 7.27
C ASP A 27 15.92 21.06 5.77
N LEU A 28 14.90 21.78 5.25
CA LEU A 28 14.87 22.18 3.85
C LEU A 28 16.08 23.06 3.47
N VAL A 29 16.49 23.98 4.35
CA VAL A 29 17.68 24.81 4.12
C VAL A 29 18.94 23.96 4.12
N GLN A 30 19.05 22.98 5.03
CA GLN A 30 20.17 22.04 5.04
C GLN A 30 20.25 21.20 3.76
N GLU A 31 19.14 20.73 3.22
CA GLU A 31 19.08 20.04 1.93
C GLU A 31 19.56 20.94 0.77
N GLY A 32 19.21 22.22 0.81
CA GLY A 32 19.71 23.22 -0.13
C GLY A 32 21.22 23.42 -0.01
N ALA A 33 21.73 23.55 1.22
CA ALA A 33 23.16 23.68 1.50
C ALA A 33 23.94 22.44 1.05
N LEU A 34 23.44 21.24 1.36
CA LEU A 34 24.02 19.96 0.94
C LEU A 34 24.13 19.86 -0.58
N TYR A 35 23.07 20.24 -1.30
CA TYR A 35 23.10 20.28 -2.77
C TYR A 35 24.17 21.25 -3.30
N LEU A 36 24.32 22.42 -2.69
CA LEU A 36 25.35 23.38 -3.10
C LEU A 36 26.76 22.85 -2.81
N CYS A 37 26.94 22.07 -1.73
CA CYS A 37 28.22 21.42 -1.43
C CYS A 37 28.67 20.42 -2.50
N GLU A 38 27.75 19.77 -3.23
CA GLU A 38 28.08 18.93 -4.39
C GLU A 38 28.74 19.71 -5.55
N HIS A 39 28.65 21.04 -5.51
CA HIS A 39 29.20 21.97 -6.50
C HIS A 39 30.27 22.89 -5.91
N TYR A 40 30.95 22.45 -4.85
CA TYR A 40 32.01 23.23 -4.21
C TYR A 40 33.09 23.65 -5.23
N GLY A 41 33.49 24.93 -5.19
CA GLY A 41 34.44 25.51 -6.14
C GLY A 41 33.85 26.02 -7.45
N LYS A 42 32.54 25.88 -7.68
CA LYS A 42 31.81 26.49 -8.80
C LYS A 42 31.12 27.78 -8.38
N HIS A 43 30.91 28.69 -9.32
CA HIS A 43 30.02 29.83 -9.13
C HIS A 43 28.55 29.41 -9.29
N LEU A 44 27.65 30.11 -8.60
CA LEU A 44 26.20 29.88 -8.70
C LEU A 44 25.66 29.98 -10.14
N ASN A 45 26.31 30.81 -10.97
CA ASN A 45 25.98 31.03 -12.36
C ASN A 45 26.60 30.00 -13.32
N ASP A 46 27.45 29.09 -12.83
CA ASP A 46 28.08 28.09 -13.68
C ASP A 46 27.02 27.13 -14.21
N VAL A 47 27.07 26.90 -15.53
CA VAL A 47 26.12 26.01 -16.22
C VAL A 47 26.53 24.57 -15.99
N ILE A 48 25.64 23.79 -15.37
CA ILE A 48 25.86 22.36 -15.08
C ILE A 48 25.05 21.43 -15.98
N GLY A 49 24.20 21.98 -16.84
CA GLY A 49 23.45 21.20 -17.82
C GLY A 49 22.46 22.06 -18.60
N CYS A 50 21.62 21.39 -19.39
CA CYS A 50 20.61 22.02 -20.20
C CYS A 50 19.23 21.41 -19.94
N SER A 51 18.19 22.24 -20.02
CA SER A 51 16.81 21.80 -19.99
C SER A 51 16.47 21.01 -21.27
N LYS A 52 15.38 20.24 -21.24
CA LYS A 52 14.80 19.60 -22.43
C LYS A 52 14.54 20.58 -23.59
N LYS A 53 14.36 21.87 -23.28
CA LYS A 53 14.17 22.96 -24.25
C LYS A 53 15.49 23.67 -24.64
N GLY A 54 16.65 23.10 -24.33
CA GLY A 54 17.98 23.68 -24.62
C GLY A 54 18.41 24.85 -23.73
N LYS A 55 17.58 25.31 -22.78
CA LYS A 55 17.95 26.41 -21.88
C LYS A 55 19.05 25.99 -20.90
N PRO A 56 20.11 26.80 -20.70
CA PRO A 56 21.15 26.49 -19.72
C PRO A 56 20.56 26.42 -18.31
N ILE A 57 21.09 25.51 -17.50
CA ILE A 57 20.74 25.32 -16.10
C ILE A 57 22.01 25.61 -15.29
N THR A 58 21.95 26.67 -14.49
CA THR A 58 23.03 27.02 -13.56
C THR A 58 22.91 26.21 -12.28
N VAL A 59 23.97 26.19 -11.47
CA VAL A 59 23.96 25.61 -10.11
C VAL A 59 22.80 26.16 -9.28
N GLU A 60 22.60 27.48 -9.30
CA GLU A 60 21.50 28.14 -8.59
C GLU A 60 20.13 27.66 -9.06
N ILE A 61 19.88 27.65 -10.38
CA ILE A 61 18.61 27.21 -10.95
C ILE A 61 18.34 25.76 -10.58
N ALA A 62 19.37 24.91 -10.59
CA ALA A 62 19.22 23.51 -10.24
C ALA A 62 18.90 23.32 -8.75
N CYS A 63 19.55 24.08 -7.87
CA CYS A 63 19.26 24.09 -6.44
C CYS A 63 17.82 24.52 -6.16
N ILE A 64 17.39 25.66 -6.73
CA ILE A 64 16.02 26.16 -6.60
C ILE A 64 15.01 25.11 -7.07
N ARG A 65 15.26 24.42 -8.18
CA ARG A 65 14.39 23.35 -8.68
C ARG A 65 14.33 22.16 -7.73
N LYS A 66 15.46 21.74 -7.15
CA LYS A 66 15.50 20.64 -6.15
C LYS A 66 14.66 21.02 -4.95
N MET A 67 14.84 22.23 -4.40
CA MET A 67 14.09 22.71 -3.24
C MET A 67 12.60 22.86 -3.54
N MET A 68 12.24 23.42 -4.69
CA MET A 68 10.85 23.55 -5.12
C MET A 68 10.15 22.18 -5.22
N LYS A 69 10.84 21.14 -5.69
CA LYS A 69 10.30 19.78 -5.75
C LYS A 69 10.00 19.22 -4.35
N LEU A 70 10.89 19.45 -3.38
CA LEU A 70 10.69 19.04 -1.99
C LEU A 70 9.51 19.77 -1.35
N ILE A 71 9.42 21.10 -1.52
CA ILE A 71 8.30 21.92 -1.02
C ILE A 71 6.97 21.44 -1.59
N ASN A 72 6.89 21.19 -2.90
CA ASN A 72 5.67 20.74 -3.55
C ASN A 72 5.25 19.34 -3.08
N ARG A 73 6.21 18.42 -2.89
CA ARG A 73 5.94 17.09 -2.35
C ARG A 73 5.35 17.19 -0.95
N LYS A 74 5.99 17.93 -0.06
CA LYS A 74 5.52 18.14 1.32
C LYS A 74 4.13 18.77 1.36
N THR A 75 3.87 19.75 0.50
CA THR A 75 2.56 20.38 0.39
C THR A 75 1.49 19.38 -0.06
N SER A 76 1.79 18.56 -1.07
CA SER A 76 0.89 17.50 -1.53
C SER A 76 0.61 16.47 -0.44
N ASP A 77 1.63 16.04 0.29
CA ASP A 77 1.49 15.07 1.36
C ASP A 77 0.61 15.65 2.48
N TYR A 78 0.88 16.89 2.91
CA TYR A 78 0.06 17.61 3.89
C TYR A 78 -1.43 17.69 3.51
N TYR A 79 -1.75 17.92 2.22
CA TYR A 79 -3.14 17.95 1.76
C TYR A 79 -3.82 16.57 1.74
N ARG A 80 -3.05 15.48 1.72
CA ARG A 80 -3.56 14.11 1.60
C ARG A 80 -3.57 13.35 2.92
N THR A 81 -2.83 13.83 3.92
CA THR A 81 -2.69 13.18 5.22
C THR A 81 -3.42 13.96 6.31
N VAL A 82 -4.04 13.24 7.24
CA VAL A 82 -4.59 13.80 8.47
C VAL A 82 -3.83 13.16 9.63
N SER A 83 -3.54 13.95 10.67
CA SER A 83 -2.93 13.42 11.89
C SER A 83 -3.89 12.45 12.57
N LEU A 84 -3.38 11.35 13.14
CA LEU A 84 -4.20 10.44 13.95
C LEU A 84 -4.88 11.17 15.10
N ASP A 85 -4.16 12.08 15.77
CA ASP A 85 -4.69 12.88 16.87
C ASP A 85 -5.76 13.90 16.42
N ALA A 86 -5.85 14.15 15.11
CA ALA A 86 -6.86 15.03 14.52
C ALA A 86 -8.06 14.26 13.94
N LEU A 87 -8.06 12.92 14.02
CA LEU A 87 -9.21 12.12 13.62
C LEU A 87 -10.34 12.32 14.63
N THR A 88 -11.54 12.55 14.10
CA THR A 88 -12.77 12.48 14.88
C THR A 88 -13.33 11.06 14.82
N PRO A 89 -14.15 10.64 15.80
CA PRO A 89 -14.79 9.31 15.79
C PRO A 89 -15.57 9.00 14.51
N VAL A 90 -16.05 10.03 13.80
CA VAL A 90 -16.76 9.91 12.52
C VAL A 90 -15.81 9.61 11.34
N SER A 91 -14.56 10.07 11.41
CA SER A 91 -13.54 9.86 10.39
C SER A 91 -12.65 8.65 10.65
N GLU A 92 -12.79 8.01 11.81
CA GLU A 92 -12.08 6.77 12.11
C GLU A 92 -12.64 5.63 11.25
N PRO A 93 -11.78 4.88 10.53
CA PRO A 93 -12.22 3.70 9.83
C PRO A 93 -12.67 2.63 10.84
N SER A 94 -13.99 2.47 10.99
CA SER A 94 -14.56 1.37 11.73
C SER A 94 -14.73 0.16 10.81
N TYR A 95 -14.37 -1.02 11.31
CA TYR A 95 -14.80 -2.27 10.72
C TYR A 95 -15.64 -2.99 11.79
N GLU A 96 -16.87 -3.34 11.44
CA GLU A 96 -17.66 -4.22 12.30
C GLU A 96 -17.01 -5.61 12.27
N ILE A 97 -16.45 -6.00 13.41
CA ILE A 97 -16.14 -7.40 13.67
C ILE A 97 -17.50 -8.10 13.73
N LYS A 98 -17.92 -8.73 12.63
CA LYS A 98 -19.10 -9.58 12.64
C LYS A 98 -18.84 -10.68 13.68
N GLU A 99 -19.67 -10.75 14.71
CA GLU A 99 -19.67 -11.88 15.65
C GLU A 99 -19.65 -13.19 14.84
N GLU A 100 -18.88 -14.18 15.29
CA GLU A 100 -18.91 -15.54 14.73
C GLU A 100 -20.31 -16.13 14.97
N VAL A 101 -21.24 -15.81 14.06
CA VAL A 101 -22.54 -16.48 14.00
C VAL A 101 -22.23 -17.92 13.63
N ALA A 102 -22.55 -18.85 14.55
CA ALA A 102 -22.51 -20.28 14.26
C ALA A 102 -23.36 -20.54 13.01
N GLN A 103 -22.71 -20.79 11.87
CA GLN A 103 -23.39 -21.02 10.61
C GLN A 103 -24.12 -22.37 10.68
N ASP A 104 -25.43 -22.37 10.45
CA ASP A 104 -26.23 -23.59 10.37
C ASP A 104 -25.92 -24.31 9.04
N TYR A 105 -25.09 -25.36 9.12
CA TYR A 105 -24.72 -26.21 7.99
C TYR A 105 -25.64 -27.42 7.80
N THR A 106 -26.78 -27.52 8.50
CA THR A 106 -27.67 -28.69 8.40
C THR A 106 -28.16 -28.97 6.99
N LEU A 107 -28.42 -27.93 6.20
CA LEU A 107 -28.80 -28.06 4.80
C LEU A 107 -27.63 -28.55 3.93
N TYR A 108 -26.42 -28.04 4.19
CA TYR A 108 -25.21 -28.49 3.51
C TYR A 108 -24.96 -29.99 3.75
N GLU A 109 -25.01 -30.44 5.00
CA GLU A 109 -24.81 -31.85 5.36
C GLU A 109 -25.82 -32.78 4.69
N LYS A 110 -27.09 -32.35 4.61
CA LYS A 110 -28.14 -33.08 3.90
C LYS A 110 -27.83 -33.24 2.42
N ILE A 111 -27.34 -32.18 1.77
CA ILE A 111 -26.97 -32.21 0.34
C ILE A 111 -25.75 -33.10 0.12
N VAL A 112 -24.68 -32.94 0.90
CA VAL A 112 -23.46 -33.77 0.73
C VAL A 112 -23.77 -35.25 0.95
N SER A 113 -24.62 -35.56 1.92
CA SER A 113 -25.07 -36.93 2.19
C SER A 113 -25.89 -37.51 1.03
N SER A 114 -26.77 -36.73 0.39
CA SER A 114 -27.59 -37.23 -0.72
C SER A 114 -26.78 -37.52 -2.00
N LEU A 115 -25.65 -36.84 -2.19
CA LEU A 115 -24.78 -37.00 -3.36
C LEU A 115 -23.98 -38.32 -3.38
N ASN A 116 -23.97 -39.08 -2.27
CA ASN A 116 -23.26 -40.37 -2.13
C ASN A 116 -21.80 -40.31 -2.61
N LEU A 117 -21.07 -39.27 -2.20
CA LEU A 117 -19.70 -39.00 -2.67
C LEU A 117 -18.70 -40.07 -2.17
N THR A 118 -17.70 -40.35 -3.00
CA THR A 118 -16.54 -41.15 -2.56
C THR A 118 -15.64 -40.32 -1.63
N GLU A 119 -14.81 -40.97 -0.83
CA GLU A 119 -13.94 -40.27 0.13
C GLU A 119 -13.04 -39.22 -0.54
N ASN A 120 -12.39 -39.57 -1.66
CA ASN A 120 -11.58 -38.62 -2.43
C ASN A 120 -12.38 -37.44 -2.99
N MET A 121 -13.66 -37.65 -3.32
CA MET A 121 -14.56 -36.58 -3.77
C MET A 121 -14.95 -35.67 -2.62
N ARG A 122 -15.19 -36.22 -1.42
CA ARG A 122 -15.50 -35.46 -0.21
C ARG A 122 -14.32 -34.56 0.19
N ILE A 123 -13.12 -35.14 0.28
CA ILE A 123 -11.89 -34.38 0.59
C ILE A 123 -11.62 -33.30 -0.46
N ALA A 124 -11.83 -33.60 -1.75
CA ALA A 124 -11.71 -32.60 -2.81
C ALA A 124 -12.67 -31.43 -2.61
N LEU A 125 -13.93 -31.70 -2.26
CA LEU A 125 -14.96 -30.69 -2.02
C LEU A 125 -14.62 -29.79 -0.82
N GLU A 126 -14.18 -30.39 0.28
CA GLU A 126 -13.75 -29.66 1.49
C GLU A 126 -12.55 -28.75 1.19
N CYS A 127 -11.53 -29.27 0.50
CA CYS A 127 -10.39 -28.45 0.09
C CYS A 127 -10.82 -27.28 -0.80
N ARG A 128 -11.82 -27.48 -1.67
CA ARG A 128 -12.36 -26.41 -2.51
C ARG A 128 -13.13 -25.36 -1.71
N GLN A 129 -13.86 -25.76 -0.66
CA GLN A 129 -14.53 -24.84 0.26
C GLN A 129 -13.54 -23.98 1.04
N ASN A 130 -12.41 -24.57 1.43
CA ASN A 130 -11.29 -23.86 2.07
C ASN A 130 -10.47 -22.99 1.10
N GLY A 131 -10.90 -22.85 -0.16
CA GLY A 131 -10.31 -21.94 -1.13
C GLY A 131 -9.16 -22.52 -1.96
N LEU A 132 -8.82 -23.80 -1.82
CA LEU A 132 -7.71 -24.39 -2.58
C LEU A 132 -8.03 -24.46 -4.08
N SER A 133 -6.97 -24.29 -4.88
CA SER A 133 -6.99 -24.45 -6.34
C SER A 133 -6.91 -25.92 -6.75
N TYR A 134 -7.36 -26.25 -7.98
CA TYR A 134 -7.32 -27.62 -8.50
C TYR A 134 -5.93 -28.29 -8.46
N PRO A 135 -4.82 -27.60 -8.77
CA PRO A 135 -3.48 -28.16 -8.60
C PRO A 135 -3.11 -28.44 -7.13
N GLU A 136 -3.54 -27.59 -6.18
CA GLU A 136 -3.30 -27.79 -4.75
C GLU A 136 -4.08 -29.00 -4.21
N ILE A 137 -5.34 -29.14 -4.61
CA ILE A 137 -6.16 -30.30 -4.27
C ILE A 137 -5.54 -31.59 -4.84
N GLY A 138 -5.01 -31.53 -6.07
CA GLY A 138 -4.29 -32.66 -6.67
C GLY A 138 -3.08 -33.09 -5.84
N ARG A 139 -2.32 -32.13 -5.30
CA ARG A 139 -1.20 -32.40 -4.38
C ARG A 139 -1.67 -33.05 -3.08
N VAL A 140 -2.73 -32.52 -2.45
CA VAL A 140 -3.31 -33.08 -1.22
C VAL A 140 -3.75 -34.53 -1.41
N LEU A 141 -4.39 -34.82 -2.54
CA LEU A 141 -4.92 -36.16 -2.85
C LEU A 141 -3.89 -37.09 -3.50
N SER A 142 -2.66 -36.61 -3.77
CA SER A 142 -1.67 -37.32 -4.58
C SER A 142 -2.23 -37.79 -5.94
N ARG A 143 -2.97 -36.91 -6.63
CA ARG A 143 -3.61 -37.16 -7.93
C ARG A 143 -3.25 -36.06 -8.95
N ALA A 144 -3.36 -36.41 -10.23
CA ALA A 144 -3.26 -35.44 -11.30
C ALA A 144 -4.42 -34.42 -11.24
N GLN A 145 -4.16 -33.18 -11.65
CA GLN A 145 -5.16 -32.11 -11.69
C GLN A 145 -6.41 -32.50 -12.51
N ALA A 146 -6.23 -33.24 -13.62
CA ALA A 146 -7.33 -33.72 -14.45
C ALA A 146 -8.29 -34.62 -13.68
N THR A 147 -7.79 -35.49 -12.80
CA THR A 147 -8.61 -36.37 -11.97
C THR A 147 -9.45 -35.58 -10.96
N VAL A 148 -8.88 -34.52 -10.37
CA VAL A 148 -9.63 -33.60 -9.50
C VAL A 148 -10.74 -32.92 -10.28
N TYR A 149 -10.46 -32.47 -11.51
CA TYR A 149 -11.48 -31.85 -12.37
C TYR A 149 -12.64 -32.80 -12.66
N GLU A 150 -12.35 -34.07 -12.97
CA GLU A 150 -13.36 -35.12 -13.14
C GLU A 150 -14.22 -35.34 -11.88
N TYR A 151 -13.63 -35.28 -10.68
CA TYR A 151 -14.38 -35.38 -9.44
C TYR A 151 -15.46 -34.29 -9.36
N PHE A 152 -15.12 -33.03 -9.65
CA PHE A 152 -16.08 -31.92 -9.63
C PHE A 152 -17.12 -31.98 -10.76
N ILE A 153 -16.79 -32.57 -11.91
CA ILE A 153 -17.80 -32.85 -12.95
C ILE A 153 -18.81 -33.87 -12.44
N LYS A 154 -18.33 -35.01 -11.90
CA LYS A 154 -19.19 -36.08 -11.37
C LYS A 154 -20.07 -35.59 -10.23
N MET A 155 -19.53 -34.78 -9.31
CA MET A 155 -20.30 -34.14 -8.24
C MET A 155 -21.42 -33.26 -8.79
N ARG A 156 -21.12 -32.39 -9.77
CA ARG A 156 -22.12 -31.52 -10.40
C ARG A 156 -23.21 -32.31 -11.13
N GLN A 157 -22.84 -33.36 -11.86
CA GLN A 157 -23.82 -34.23 -12.51
C GLN A 157 -24.78 -34.88 -11.53
N ARG A 158 -24.27 -35.39 -10.40
CA ARG A 158 -25.11 -35.97 -9.34
C ARG A 158 -26.01 -34.94 -8.68
N TYR A 159 -25.49 -33.74 -8.43
CA TYR A 159 -26.29 -32.65 -7.89
C TYR A 159 -27.44 -32.28 -8.82
N MET A 160 -27.17 -32.11 -10.10
CA MET A 160 -28.20 -31.81 -11.11
C MET A 160 -29.22 -32.94 -11.26
N ALA A 161 -28.83 -34.20 -11.07
CA ALA A 161 -29.77 -35.33 -11.14
C ALA A 161 -30.75 -35.40 -9.95
N ILE A 162 -30.37 -34.84 -8.79
CA ILE A 162 -31.19 -34.88 -7.55
C ILE A 162 -31.97 -33.57 -7.37
N TYR A 163 -31.38 -32.43 -7.71
CA TYR A 163 -31.88 -31.09 -7.38
C TYR A 163 -32.06 -30.16 -8.59
N GLY A 164 -31.66 -30.59 -9.79
CA GLY A 164 -31.83 -29.85 -11.04
C GLY A 164 -33.09 -30.27 -11.79
#